data_AF-A0A8E0S4P4-F1
#
_entry.id   AF-A0A8E0S4P4-F1
#
_cell.length_a   1.000
_cell.length_b   1.000
_cell.length_c   1.000
_cell.angle_alpha   90.00
_cell.angle_beta   90.00
_cell.angle_gamma   90.00
#
_symmetry.space_group_name_H-M   'P 1'
#
loop_
_entity.id
_entity.type
_entity.pdbx_description
1 polymer ?
#
loop_
_entity_poly.entity_id
_entity_poly.type
_entity_poly.pdbx_seq_one_letter_code
_entity_poly.pdbx_strand_id
1 'polypeptide(L)'
;MTTNLDRKKNPKGSLKEKVLQIYDKLFQGQDIAQGRAEFWDDFFLLKVNVKCLTSHFEKSNKDDLTLLKPLLNRLLLQCLHAAQVETHRIRVANAIQTMDVMVAGVYRCKGISDADFSASDLLVSNKQAVEFMQVIQDLNCKSNAFILRSFRCPVDILACL
;
A
#
# COMPACT_ATOMS: atom_id res chain seq x y z
N MET A 1 40.15 7.19 28.05
CA MET A 1 40.22 7.38 26.59
C MET A 1 38.97 6.75 25.98
N THR A 2 38.05 7.60 25.57
CA THR A 2 36.76 7.26 24.94
C THR A 2 36.95 6.93 23.47
N THR A 3 36.46 5.78 23.02
CA THR A 3 36.20 5.52 21.59
C THR A 3 34.73 5.21 21.41
N ASN A 4 33.94 6.27 21.24
CA ASN A 4 32.59 6.18 20.70
C ASN A 4 32.72 5.75 19.22
N LEU A 5 32.37 4.49 18.95
CA LEU A 5 32.08 4.02 17.59
C LEU A 5 30.75 4.63 17.17
N ASP A 6 30.80 5.83 16.60
CA ASP A 6 29.71 6.41 15.81
C ASP A 6 29.42 5.48 14.63
N ARG A 7 28.55 4.48 14.87
CA ARG A 7 27.88 3.70 13.84
C ARG A 7 27.11 4.69 12.98
N LYS A 8 27.73 5.11 11.87
CA LYS A 8 27.13 5.88 10.78
C LYS A 8 25.90 5.11 10.27
N LYS A 9 24.75 5.31 10.92
CA LYS A 9 23.45 4.73 10.51
C LYS A 9 23.18 5.25 9.12
N ASN A 10 23.28 4.36 8.13
CA ASN A 10 23.00 4.69 6.75
C ASN A 10 21.52 5.11 6.67
N PRO A 11 21.18 6.38 6.34
CA PRO A 11 19.80 6.87 6.40
C PRO A 11 18.85 6.07 5.51
N LYS A 12 19.37 5.45 4.44
CA LYS A 12 18.60 4.56 3.55
C LYS A 12 18.18 3.25 4.24
N GLY A 13 18.98 2.75 5.18
CA GLY A 13 18.67 1.54 5.95
C GLY A 13 17.55 1.78 6.97
N SER A 14 17.59 2.91 7.67
CA SER A 14 16.58 3.25 8.67
C SER A 14 15.21 3.55 8.07
N LEU A 15 15.15 4.18 6.88
CA LEU A 15 13.87 4.43 6.20
C LEU A 15 13.23 3.13 5.69
N LYS A 16 14.03 2.20 5.15
CA LYS A 16 13.53 0.89 4.74
C LYS A 16 12.97 0.13 5.94
N GLU A 17 13.70 0.13 7.06
CA GLU A 17 13.27 -0.51 8.31
C GLU A 17 11.99 0.14 8.88
N LYS A 18 11.87 1.47 8.81
CA LYS A 18 10.67 2.20 9.21
C LYS A 18 9.43 1.73 8.42
N VAL A 19 9.54 1.54 7.11
CA VAL A 19 8.44 1.02 6.27
C VAL A 19 8.03 -0.39 6.70
N LEU A 20 9.01 -1.26 6.96
CA LEU A 20 8.75 -2.63 7.41
C LEU A 20 7.96 -2.62 8.72
N GLN A 21 8.41 -1.84 9.71
CA GLN A 21 7.73 -1.71 10.99
C GLN A 21 6.30 -1.15 10.87
N ILE A 22 6.04 -0.27 9.90
CA ILE A 22 4.70 0.25 9.64
C ILE A 22 3.80 -0.86 9.11
N TYR A 23 4.28 -1.68 8.17
CA TYR A 23 3.51 -2.82 7.68
C TYR A 23 3.28 -3.88 8.77
N ASP A 24 4.30 -4.20 9.57
CA ASP A 24 4.14 -5.12 10.70
C ASP A 24 3.04 -4.65 11.66
N LYS A 25 3.03 -3.36 12.03
CA LYS A 25 1.99 -2.77 12.87
C LYS A 25 0.60 -2.84 12.24
N LEU A 26 0.50 -2.53 10.95
CA LEU A 26 -0.75 -2.61 10.20
C LEU A 26 -1.34 -4.02 10.28
N PHE A 27 -0.54 -5.04 9.97
CA PHE A 27 -0.98 -6.44 9.95
C PHE A 27 -1.10 -7.07 11.35
N GLN A 28 -0.62 -6.40 12.39
CA GLN A 28 -0.91 -6.72 13.80
C GLN A 28 -2.20 -6.05 14.31
N GLY A 29 -2.94 -5.35 13.46
CA GLY A 29 -4.18 -4.67 13.85
C GLY A 29 -3.98 -3.34 14.60
N GLN A 30 -2.78 -2.76 14.54
CA GLN A 30 -2.48 -1.49 15.21
C GLN A 30 -2.76 -0.29 14.30
N ASP A 31 -3.18 0.84 14.90
CA ASP A 31 -3.24 2.11 14.16
C ASP A 31 -1.83 2.61 13.85
N ILE A 32 -1.46 2.58 12.57
CA ILE A 32 -0.16 3.05 12.09
C ILE A 32 0.02 4.57 12.17
N ALA A 33 -1.08 5.33 12.10
CA ALA A 33 -1.02 6.79 12.17
C ALA A 33 -0.85 7.30 13.60
N GLN A 34 -1.33 6.53 14.59
CA GLN A 34 -1.27 6.86 16.03
C GLN A 34 -1.76 8.29 16.33
N GLY A 35 -2.77 8.77 15.58
CA GLY A 35 -3.31 10.13 15.73
C GLY A 35 -2.42 11.27 15.24
N ARG A 36 -1.28 11.00 14.60
CA ARG A 36 -0.40 12.05 14.07
C ARG A 36 -0.90 12.57 12.72
N ALA A 37 -1.18 13.87 12.65
CA ALA A 37 -1.67 14.51 11.43
C ALA A 37 -0.70 14.37 10.25
N GLU A 38 0.60 14.62 10.49
CA GLU A 38 1.68 14.56 9.50
C GLU A 38 2.11 13.14 9.11
N PHE A 39 1.47 12.10 9.66
CA PHE A 39 1.92 10.73 9.44
C PHE A 39 1.85 10.33 7.96
N TRP A 40 0.76 10.68 7.26
CA TRP A 40 0.54 10.27 5.88
C TRP A 40 1.53 10.93 4.93
N ASP A 41 1.79 12.21 5.16
CA ASP A 41 2.81 13.01 4.50
C ASP A 41 4.21 12.38 4.59
N ASP A 42 4.59 11.95 5.79
CA ASP A 42 5.85 11.23 6.04
C ASP A 42 5.84 9.83 5.44
N PHE A 43 4.73 9.10 5.57
CA PHE A 43 4.59 7.74 5.10
C PHE A 43 4.73 7.66 3.58
N PHE A 44 4.07 8.55 2.84
CA PHE A 44 4.13 8.58 1.38
C PHE A 44 5.47 9.10 0.84
N LEU A 45 6.33 9.70 1.67
CA LEU A 45 7.72 9.96 1.28
C LEU A 45 8.59 8.69 1.31
N LEU A 46 8.16 7.66 2.04
CA LEU A 46 8.90 6.41 2.13
C LEU A 46 8.67 5.56 0.87
N LYS A 47 9.75 5.00 0.33
CA LYS A 47 9.68 4.07 -0.80
C LYS A 47 8.89 2.82 -0.40
N VAL A 48 7.87 2.50 -1.18
CA VAL A 48 7.06 1.29 -0.99
C VAL A 48 7.94 0.05 -1.06
N ASN A 49 7.81 -0.82 -0.06
CA ASN A 49 8.44 -2.13 -0.08
C ASN A 49 7.42 -3.17 -0.55
N VAL A 50 7.22 -3.22 -1.87
CA VAL A 50 6.26 -4.11 -2.55
C VAL A 50 6.38 -5.54 -2.05
N LYS A 51 7.59 -6.10 -2.01
CA LYS A 51 7.84 -7.48 -1.57
C LYS A 51 7.31 -7.75 -0.15
N CYS A 52 7.58 -6.83 0.78
CA CYS A 52 7.13 -6.98 2.16
C CYS A 52 5.61 -6.93 2.26
N LEU A 53 5.00 -5.90 1.67
CA LEU A 53 3.56 -5.71 1.73
C LEU A 53 2.82 -6.88 1.08
N THR A 54 3.26 -7.34 -0.09
CA THR A 54 2.73 -8.54 -0.74
C THR A 54 2.84 -9.77 0.18
N SER A 55 4.01 -9.98 0.81
CA SER A 55 4.20 -11.13 1.71
C SER A 55 3.29 -11.12 2.94
N HIS A 56 2.83 -9.95 3.41
CA HIS A 56 1.86 -9.90 4.48
C HIS A 56 0.49 -10.40 4.00
N PHE A 57 0.03 -9.92 2.84
CA PHE A 57 -1.21 -10.41 2.23
C PHE A 57 -1.17 -11.91 1.93
N GLU A 58 -0.04 -12.45 1.48
CA GLU A 58 0.14 -13.89 1.22
C GLU A 58 0.12 -14.75 2.50
N LYS A 59 0.50 -14.18 3.65
CA LYS A 59 0.52 -14.88 4.95
C LYS A 59 -0.78 -14.75 5.73
N SER A 60 -1.56 -13.70 5.47
CA SER A 60 -2.84 -13.49 6.13
C SER A 60 -3.91 -14.40 5.55
N ASN A 61 -4.72 -14.99 6.43
CA ASN A 61 -5.93 -15.71 6.02
C ASN A 61 -7.12 -14.72 5.87
N LYS A 62 -8.27 -15.23 5.43
CA LYS A 62 -9.49 -14.44 5.21
C LYS A 62 -9.99 -13.78 6.50
N ASP A 63 -9.98 -14.49 7.61
CA ASP A 63 -10.48 -13.98 8.89
C ASP A 63 -9.60 -12.84 9.40
N ASP A 64 -8.27 -13.00 9.29
CA ASP A 64 -7.29 -11.95 9.62
C ASP A 64 -7.55 -10.68 8.79
N LEU A 65 -7.71 -10.83 7.48
CA LEU A 65 -7.94 -9.68 6.59
C LEU A 65 -9.30 -9.01 6.83
N THR A 66 -10.31 -9.79 7.22
CA THR A 66 -11.63 -9.26 7.62
C THR A 66 -11.53 -8.40 8.87
N LEU A 67 -10.72 -8.82 9.86
CA LEU A 67 -10.44 -8.04 11.06
C LEU A 67 -9.65 -6.76 10.75
N LEU A 68 -8.74 -6.83 9.78
CA LEU A 68 -7.91 -5.69 9.35
C LEU A 68 -8.65 -4.71 8.43
N LYS A 69 -9.85 -5.06 7.93
CA LYS A 69 -10.63 -4.26 6.97
C LYS A 69 -10.73 -2.77 7.31
N PRO A 70 -11.02 -2.33 8.55
CA PRO A 70 -11.08 -0.89 8.86
C PRO A 70 -9.75 -0.18 8.65
N LEU A 71 -8.63 -0.82 9.00
CA LEU A 71 -7.29 -0.27 8.88
C LEU A 71 -6.83 -0.24 7.43
N LEU A 72 -7.09 -1.32 6.69
CA LEU A 72 -6.79 -1.41 5.26
C LEU A 72 -7.61 -0.39 4.46
N ASN A 73 -8.90 -0.23 4.77
CA ASN A 73 -9.75 0.79 4.15
C ASN A 73 -9.24 2.20 4.44
N ARG A 74 -8.80 2.48 5.68
CA ARG A 74 -8.20 3.78 6.02
C ARG A 74 -6.95 4.04 5.19
N LEU A 75 -6.04 3.06 5.08
CA LEU A 75 -4.83 3.20 4.28
C LEU A 75 -5.16 3.42 2.79
N LEU A 76 -6.13 2.69 2.23
CA LEU A 76 -6.56 2.88 0.84
C LEU A 76 -7.15 4.26 0.58
N LEU A 77 -8.02 4.75 1.47
CA LEU A 77 -8.59 6.09 1.35
C LEU A 77 -7.51 7.17 1.39
N GLN A 78 -6.48 6.99 2.23
CA GLN A 78 -5.33 7.90 2.29
C GLN A 78 -4.47 7.82 1.03
N CYS A 79 -4.31 6.63 0.44
CA CYS A 79 -3.63 6.48 -0.85
C CYS A 79 -4.37 7.22 -1.96
N LEU A 80 -5.71 7.14 -1.99
CA LEU A 80 -6.55 7.84 -2.96
C LEU A 80 -6.50 9.36 -2.77
N HIS A 81 -6.63 9.82 -1.53
CA HIS A 81 -6.50 11.23 -1.19
C HIS A 81 -5.14 11.78 -1.65
N ALA A 82 -4.04 11.08 -1.33
CA ALA A 82 -2.71 11.46 -1.78
C ALA A 82 -2.59 11.41 -3.32
N ALA A 83 -3.17 10.43 -3.99
CA ALA A 83 -3.10 10.35 -5.46
C ALA A 83 -3.86 11.50 -6.17
N GLN A 84 -4.92 12.04 -5.55
CA GLN A 84 -5.78 13.07 -6.15
C GLN A 84 -5.37 14.49 -5.77
N VAL A 85 -5.01 14.71 -4.50
CA VAL A 85 -4.85 16.06 -3.92
C VAL A 85 -3.39 16.47 -3.83
N GLU A 86 -2.46 15.52 -3.69
CA GLU A 86 -1.05 15.89 -3.49
C GLU A 86 -0.36 16.38 -4.76
N THR A 87 0.49 17.38 -4.58
CA THR A 87 1.34 17.91 -5.66
C THR A 87 2.72 17.25 -5.70
N HIS A 88 3.13 16.66 -4.57
CA HIS A 88 4.46 16.05 -4.44
C HIS A 88 4.52 14.70 -5.16
N ARG A 89 5.18 14.67 -6.32
CA ARG A 89 5.22 13.51 -7.23
C ARG A 89 5.66 12.19 -6.58
N ILE A 90 6.58 12.24 -5.62
CA ILE A 90 7.04 11.02 -4.91
C ILE A 90 5.92 10.47 -4.01
N ARG A 91 5.18 11.36 -3.34
CA ARG A 91 4.08 10.94 -2.45
C ARG A 91 2.96 10.31 -3.27
N VAL A 92 2.59 10.97 -4.37
CA VAL A 92 1.62 10.46 -5.35
C VAL A 92 2.07 9.07 -5.85
N ALA A 93 3.30 8.92 -6.32
CA ALA A 93 3.80 7.65 -6.85
C ALA A 93 3.81 6.52 -5.80
N ASN A 94 4.27 6.80 -4.57
CA ASN A 94 4.29 5.81 -3.50
C ASN A 94 2.88 5.47 -3.00
N ALA A 95 1.94 6.42 -2.99
CA ALA A 95 0.54 6.18 -2.66
C ALA A 95 -0.11 5.23 -3.68
N ILE A 96 0.09 5.50 -4.97
CA ILE A 96 -0.41 4.64 -6.06
C ILE A 96 0.20 3.24 -5.97
N GLN A 97 1.51 3.13 -5.77
CA GLN A 97 2.17 1.83 -5.66
C GLN A 97 1.74 1.06 -4.39
N THR A 98 1.48 1.74 -3.28
CA THR A 98 0.92 1.09 -2.08
C THR A 98 -0.48 0.56 -2.38
N MET A 99 -1.34 1.37 -3.01
CA MET A 99 -2.68 0.99 -3.41
C MET A 99 -2.70 -0.21 -4.38
N ASP A 100 -1.83 -0.21 -5.40
CA ASP A 100 -1.66 -1.31 -6.36
C ASP A 100 -1.39 -2.65 -5.65
N VAL A 101 -0.45 -2.65 -4.71
CA VAL A 101 -0.10 -3.86 -3.94
C VAL A 101 -1.23 -4.30 -3.02
N MET A 102 -1.99 -3.36 -2.44
CA MET A 102 -3.13 -3.70 -1.58
C MET A 102 -4.27 -4.35 -2.36
N VAL A 103 -4.62 -3.77 -3.52
CA VAL A 103 -5.64 -4.32 -4.42
C VAL A 103 -5.19 -5.71 -4.87
N ALA A 104 -3.98 -5.84 -5.41
CA ALA A 104 -3.44 -7.11 -5.85
C ALA A 104 -3.37 -8.14 -4.71
N GLY A 105 -2.96 -7.74 -3.50
CA GLY A 105 -2.85 -8.62 -2.34
C GLY A 105 -4.19 -9.22 -1.92
N VAL A 106 -5.26 -8.43 -1.99
CA VAL A 106 -6.61 -8.91 -1.65
C VAL A 106 -7.20 -9.81 -2.71
N TYR A 107 -7.04 -9.48 -4.00
CA TYR A 107 -7.48 -10.37 -5.08
C TYR A 107 -6.65 -11.66 -5.17
N ARG A 108 -5.38 -11.63 -4.75
CA ARG A 108 -4.49 -12.80 -4.72
C ARG A 108 -4.61 -13.63 -3.44
N CYS A 109 -5.36 -13.18 -2.43
CA CYS A 109 -5.62 -13.96 -1.23
C CYS A 109 -6.53 -15.14 -1.60
N LYS A 110 -5.90 -16.20 -2.13
CA LYS A 110 -6.57 -17.40 -2.64
C LYS A 110 -7.00 -18.30 -1.48
N GLY A 111 -8.29 -18.27 -1.19
CA GLY A 111 -9.07 -19.39 -0.62
C GLY A 111 -10.10 -19.92 -1.62
N ILE A 112 -9.82 -19.84 -2.92
CA ILE A 112 -10.80 -20.02 -4.01
C ILE A 112 -11.08 -21.52 -4.23
N SER A 113 -11.91 -22.08 -3.35
CA SER A 113 -12.97 -23.02 -3.73
C SER A 113 -14.36 -22.42 -3.62
N ASP A 114 -14.51 -21.25 -3.00
CA ASP A 114 -15.83 -20.78 -2.59
C ASP A 114 -16.37 -19.77 -3.60
N ALA A 115 -17.38 -20.23 -4.35
CA ALA A 115 -18.18 -19.45 -5.29
C ALA A 115 -18.95 -18.26 -4.65
N ASP A 116 -18.75 -18.00 -3.36
CA ASP A 116 -19.55 -17.08 -2.55
C ASP A 116 -18.76 -15.87 -2.00
N PHE A 117 -17.46 -15.72 -2.30
CA PHE A 117 -16.65 -14.64 -1.72
C PHE A 117 -16.31 -13.53 -2.70
N SER A 118 -16.74 -12.30 -2.38
CA SER A 118 -16.47 -11.10 -3.16
C SER A 118 -15.28 -10.33 -2.55
N ALA A 119 -14.39 -9.80 -3.38
CA ALA A 119 -13.32 -8.89 -2.91
C ALA A 119 -13.86 -7.66 -2.13
N SER A 120 -15.14 -7.32 -2.30
CA SER A 120 -15.86 -6.29 -1.53
C SER A 120 -16.05 -6.64 -0.04
N ASP A 121 -15.96 -7.92 0.30
CA ASP A 121 -16.07 -8.40 1.68
C ASP A 121 -14.78 -8.13 2.44
N LEU A 122 -13.63 -8.16 1.75
CA LEU A 122 -12.29 -7.99 2.32
C LEU A 122 -11.80 -6.53 2.25
N LEU A 123 -12.20 -5.78 1.21
CA LEU A 123 -11.87 -4.37 1.02
C LEU A 123 -13.07 -3.57 0.52
N VAL A 124 -12.96 -2.25 0.65
CA VAL A 124 -13.78 -1.17 0.08
C VAL A 124 -14.82 -1.61 -0.97
N SER A 125 -16.04 -1.06 -0.85
CA SER A 125 -17.18 -1.41 -1.72
C SER A 125 -16.81 -1.44 -3.21
N ASN A 126 -17.49 -2.27 -4.01
CA ASN A 126 -17.29 -2.33 -5.48
C ASN A 126 -17.17 -0.96 -6.16
N LYS A 127 -17.94 0.04 -5.68
CA LYS A 127 -17.86 1.42 -6.17
C LYS A 127 -16.47 2.03 -5.95
N GLN A 128 -15.94 1.90 -4.74
CA GLN A 128 -14.62 2.44 -4.39
C GLN A 128 -13.53 1.67 -5.14
N ALA A 129 -13.62 0.34 -5.27
CA ALA A 129 -12.73 -0.47 -6.11
C ALA A 129 -12.62 0.06 -7.55
N VAL A 130 -13.76 0.39 -8.16
CA VAL A 130 -13.83 0.99 -9.50
C VAL A 130 -13.24 2.39 -9.54
N GLU A 131 -13.56 3.25 -8.56
CA GLU A 131 -12.96 4.59 -8.44
C GLU A 131 -11.42 4.51 -8.33
N PHE A 132 -10.87 3.55 -7.58
CA PHE A 132 -9.43 3.34 -7.49
C PHE A 132 -8.83 2.93 -8.84
N MET A 133 -9.45 1.96 -9.54
CA MET A 133 -8.98 1.51 -10.84
C MET A 133 -9.03 2.64 -11.89
N GLN A 134 -10.08 3.46 -11.86
CA GLN A 134 -10.20 4.63 -12.72
C GLN A 134 -9.10 5.66 -12.43
N VAL A 135 -8.79 5.93 -11.15
CA VAL A 135 -7.67 6.83 -10.80
C VAL A 135 -6.34 6.28 -11.30
N ILE A 136 -6.10 4.97 -11.18
CA ILE A 136 -4.89 4.33 -11.72
C ILE A 136 -4.84 4.49 -13.26
N GLN A 137 -5.95 4.24 -13.96
CA GLN A 137 -6.05 4.39 -15.42
C GLN A 137 -5.85 5.85 -15.86
N ASP A 138 -6.52 6.80 -15.21
CA ASP A 138 -6.40 8.22 -15.47
C ASP A 138 -4.97 8.72 -15.28
N LEU A 139 -4.28 8.27 -14.24
CA LEU A 139 -2.90 8.65 -13.98
C LEU A 139 -1.91 8.00 -14.96
N ASN A 140 -2.19 6.77 -15.39
CA ASN A 140 -1.48 6.14 -16.51
C ASN A 140 -1.66 6.93 -17.81
N CYS A 141 -2.84 7.51 -18.04
CA CYS A 141 -3.11 8.39 -19.18
C CYS A 141 -2.53 9.80 -19.02
N LYS A 142 -2.43 10.34 -17.80
CA LYS A 142 -2.04 11.74 -17.51
C LYS A 142 -0.55 11.97 -17.24
N SER A 143 0.31 10.95 -17.12
CA SER A 143 1.73 11.18 -16.83
C SER A 143 2.74 10.24 -17.52
N ASN A 144 3.44 10.84 -18.49
CA ASN A 144 4.86 10.70 -18.86
C ASN A 144 5.70 9.71 -18.03
N ALA A 145 6.20 8.64 -18.67
CA ALA A 145 7.43 7.82 -18.48
C ALA A 145 8.09 7.58 -17.09
N PHE A 146 7.96 8.47 -16.11
CA PHE A 146 8.62 8.41 -14.80
C PHE A 146 7.87 7.56 -13.77
N ILE A 147 6.53 7.67 -13.73
CA ILE A 147 5.69 6.80 -12.88
C ILE A 147 5.87 5.36 -13.38
N LEU A 148 5.61 5.11 -14.66
CA LEU A 148 5.70 3.79 -15.32
C LEU A 148 7.04 3.03 -15.18
N ARG A 149 8.17 3.71 -14.95
CA ARG A 149 9.48 3.03 -14.86
C ARG A 149 9.64 2.16 -13.59
N SER A 150 8.81 2.38 -12.56
CA SER A 150 8.78 1.58 -11.33
C SER A 150 7.58 0.62 -11.25
N PHE A 151 6.60 0.71 -12.16
CA PHE A 151 5.50 -0.23 -12.26
C PHE A 151 5.86 -1.29 -13.30
N ARG A 152 6.30 -2.46 -12.83
CA ARG A 152 6.25 -3.66 -13.68
C ARG A 152 4.76 -3.97 -13.89
N CYS A 153 4.25 -3.55 -15.04
CA CYS A 153 2.98 -3.96 -15.64
C CYS A 153 1.70 -3.80 -14.81
N PRO A 154 0.86 -2.79 -15.13
CA PRO A 154 -0.57 -2.75 -14.76
C PRO A 154 -1.42 -3.89 -15.36
N VAL A 155 -0.82 -4.73 -16.21
CA VAL A 155 -1.53 -5.69 -17.07
C VAL A 155 -2.04 -6.92 -16.30
N ASP A 156 -1.50 -7.21 -15.11
CA ASP A 156 -1.90 -8.39 -14.32
C ASP A 156 -3.19 -8.17 -13.50
N ILE A 157 -3.61 -6.91 -13.26
CA ILE A 157 -4.83 -6.63 -12.47
C ILE A 157 -6.10 -6.83 -13.31
N LEU A 158 -6.06 -6.47 -14.60
CA LEU A 158 -7.16 -6.75 -15.53
C LEU A 158 -7.30 -8.25 -15.84
N ALA A 159 -6.26 -9.05 -15.61
CA ALA A 159 -6.33 -10.50 -15.74
C ALA A 159 -6.94 -11.20 -14.52
N CYS A 160 -7.22 -10.46 -13.43
CA CYS A 160 -7.87 -10.96 -12.22
C CYS A 160 -9.35 -10.59 -12.11
N LEU A 161 -9.91 -9.91 -13.13
CA LEU A 161 -11.35 -9.68 -13.33
C LEU A 161 -11.85 -10.60 -14.45
#